data_AF-J1SI74-F1
#
_entry.id   AF-J1SI74-F1
#
_cell.length_a   1.000
_cell.length_b   1.000
_cell.length_c   1.000
_cell.angle_alpha   90.00
_cell.angle_beta   90.00
_cell.angle_gamma   90.00
#
_symmetry.space_group_name_H-M   'P 1'
#
loop_
_entity.id
_entity.type
_entity.pdbx_description
1 polymer ?
#
loop_
_entity_poly.entity_id
_entity_poly.type
_entity_poly.pdbx_seq_one_letter_code
_entity_poly.pdbx_strand_id
1 'polypeptide(L)'
;MMKFRKNQNKEKQIPKEKKPRVYKVNPHKKVVIALWVLLGLSFSFAIFKHFTAIDTHTIHETTIIEKEYVDTHHVENFVENFAKVYYSWEQSDKSIDNRMESLKGYLTDELQALNVDTVRKDIPVSSSVRGFQIWTVEPTGDNEFNVTYSVDQLITEGENTKTVHSAYIVSVYVDGSGNMVLVKNPTITNIPKKSSYKPKAIESEGTVDSITTNEINEFLTTFFKLYPTATEKELTYYVSNHVLPMINKEYVFEELVNPIFTRKDNQVIVNVAVKYLDQETKATQISQFELILEKQDNWKIVK
;
A
#
# COMPACT_ATOMS: atom_id res chain seq x y z
N MET A 1 26.74 69.86 39.44
CA MET A 1 28.12 69.31 39.52
C MET A 1 28.00 67.83 39.15
N MET A 2 28.71 67.23 38.20
CA MET A 2 30.10 67.38 37.76
C MET A 2 30.20 66.80 36.31
N LYS A 3 30.93 67.46 35.41
CA LYS A 3 31.19 67.01 34.02
C LYS A 3 32.48 66.16 33.98
N PHE A 4 32.50 65.08 33.20
CA PHE A 4 33.73 64.34 32.87
C PHE A 4 34.18 64.61 31.43
N ARG A 5 35.47 64.96 31.28
CA ARG A 5 36.18 65.30 30.03
C ARG A 5 36.93 64.08 29.47
N LYS A 6 36.93 63.97 28.13
CA LYS A 6 37.77 63.08 27.28
C LYS A 6 39.25 63.48 27.32
N ASN A 7 40.16 62.53 27.02
CA ASN A 7 41.45 62.80 26.37
C ASN A 7 41.88 61.63 25.47
N GLN A 8 42.48 61.98 24.31
CA GLN A 8 43.09 61.10 23.30
C GLN A 8 44.60 61.40 23.23
N ASN A 9 45.42 60.43 22.85
CA ASN A 9 46.78 60.67 22.35
C ASN A 9 47.15 59.65 21.26
N LYS A 10 47.83 60.12 20.20
CA LYS A 10 48.43 59.33 19.10
C LYS A 10 49.83 59.86 18.84
N GLU A 11 50.79 58.97 18.59
CA GLU A 11 52.15 59.30 18.17
C GLU A 11 52.52 58.51 16.88
N LYS A 12 53.34 59.10 16.00
CA LYS A 12 53.81 58.55 14.71
C LYS A 12 55.36 58.52 14.66
N GLN A 13 55.96 57.54 13.98
CA GLN A 13 57.41 57.48 13.68
C GLN A 13 57.70 57.21 12.19
N ILE A 14 58.90 57.62 11.72
CA ILE A 14 59.38 57.72 10.32
C ILE A 14 60.48 56.65 10.03
N PRO A 15 60.66 56.11 8.78
CA PRO A 15 61.62 55.02 8.48
C PRO A 15 62.92 55.45 7.73
N LYS A 16 63.97 54.60 7.76
CA LYS A 16 65.30 54.76 7.09
C LYS A 16 65.59 53.68 6.01
N GLU A 17 66.39 54.06 5.01
CA GLU A 17 66.81 53.32 3.78
C GLU A 17 67.90 52.23 3.94
N LYS A 18 68.03 51.32 2.93
CA LYS A 18 68.89 50.11 2.91
C LYS A 18 69.86 50.03 1.69
N LYS A 19 71.01 49.35 1.86
CA LYS A 19 72.05 49.05 0.84
C LYS A 19 71.91 47.62 0.22
N PRO A 20 72.44 47.35 -0.99
CA PRO A 20 72.18 46.10 -1.74
C PRO A 20 73.11 44.92 -1.39
N ARG A 21 72.61 43.67 -1.60
CA ARG A 21 73.28 42.38 -1.33
C ARG A 21 73.43 41.53 -2.60
N VAL A 22 74.55 40.81 -2.70
CA VAL A 22 74.88 39.85 -3.78
C VAL A 22 74.41 38.42 -3.43
N TYR A 23 73.89 37.67 -4.41
CA TYR A 23 73.30 36.33 -4.26
C TYR A 23 74.27 35.19 -4.59
N LYS A 24 74.33 34.16 -3.73
CA LYS A 24 74.91 32.83 -4.02
C LYS A 24 73.78 31.83 -4.26
N VAL A 25 73.88 31.01 -5.31
CA VAL A 25 72.82 30.06 -5.72
C VAL A 25 73.18 28.63 -5.27
N ASN A 26 72.27 27.98 -4.55
CA ASN A 26 72.42 26.60 -4.05
C ASN A 26 71.72 25.61 -5.02
N PRO A 27 72.46 24.66 -5.65
CA PRO A 27 71.91 23.79 -6.70
C PRO A 27 70.88 22.77 -6.20
N HIS A 28 70.89 22.39 -4.92
CA HIS A 28 69.95 21.39 -4.38
C HIS A 28 68.51 21.90 -4.24
N LYS A 29 68.29 23.22 -4.29
CA LYS A 29 66.95 23.82 -4.14
C LYS A 29 65.98 23.36 -5.23
N LYS A 30 66.47 23.13 -6.45
CA LYS A 30 65.64 22.68 -7.59
C LYS A 30 65.15 21.23 -7.42
N VAL A 31 66.01 20.36 -6.90
CA VAL A 31 65.68 18.95 -6.65
C VAL A 31 64.64 18.81 -5.53
N VAL A 32 64.79 19.60 -4.46
CA VAL A 32 63.82 19.64 -3.37
C VAL A 32 62.46 20.11 -3.86
N ILE A 33 62.41 21.15 -4.71
CA ILE A 33 61.15 21.61 -5.31
C ILE A 33 60.49 20.52 -6.15
N ALA A 34 61.26 19.79 -6.97
CA ALA A 34 60.72 18.70 -7.77
C ALA A 34 60.10 17.57 -6.91
N LEU A 35 60.74 17.22 -5.80
CA LEU A 35 60.23 16.22 -4.85
C LEU A 35 58.93 16.69 -4.16
N TRP A 36 58.84 17.96 -3.77
CA TRP A 36 57.62 18.52 -3.19
C TRP A 36 56.45 18.56 -4.19
N VAL A 37 56.73 18.85 -5.46
CA VAL A 37 55.71 18.82 -6.53
C VAL A 37 55.20 17.40 -6.75
N LEU A 38 56.11 16.41 -6.80
CA LEU A 38 55.74 15.00 -7.02
C LEU A 38 54.91 14.45 -5.85
N LEU A 39 55.26 14.82 -4.61
CA LEU A 39 54.48 14.47 -3.43
C LEU A 39 53.07 15.06 -3.46
N GLY A 40 52.94 16.34 -3.83
CA GLY A 40 51.64 17.00 -3.96
C GLY A 40 50.75 16.35 -5.02
N LEU A 41 51.34 15.91 -6.15
CA LEU A 41 50.61 15.23 -7.22
C LEU A 41 50.08 13.86 -6.75
N SER A 42 50.91 13.08 -6.04
CA SER A 42 50.52 11.77 -5.51
C SER A 42 49.40 11.88 -4.47
N PHE A 43 49.51 12.87 -3.56
CA PHE A 43 48.49 13.11 -2.54
C PHE A 43 47.15 13.55 -3.16
N SER A 44 47.19 14.41 -4.19
CA SER A 44 45.99 14.84 -4.92
C SER A 44 45.32 13.67 -5.65
N PHE A 45 46.10 12.75 -6.22
CA PHE A 45 45.57 11.55 -6.88
C PHE A 45 44.93 10.56 -5.90
N ALA A 46 45.52 10.40 -4.71
CA ALA A 46 44.95 9.56 -3.64
C ALA A 46 43.61 10.13 -3.14
N ILE A 47 43.52 11.45 -2.96
CA ILE A 47 42.27 12.14 -2.60
C ILE A 47 41.23 11.96 -3.70
N PHE A 48 41.60 12.20 -4.97
CA PHE A 48 40.68 12.02 -6.11
C PHE A 48 40.12 10.59 -6.16
N LYS A 49 40.99 9.58 -6.03
CA LYS A 49 40.59 8.17 -5.97
C LYS A 49 39.66 7.89 -4.80
N HIS A 50 39.93 8.45 -3.62
CA HIS A 50 39.10 8.26 -2.44
C HIS A 50 37.70 8.88 -2.59
N PHE A 51 37.59 10.07 -3.19
CA PHE A 51 36.30 10.70 -3.50
C PHE A 51 35.53 9.96 -4.61
N THR A 52 36.20 9.54 -5.68
CA THR A 52 35.54 8.74 -6.74
C THR A 52 35.12 7.34 -6.28
N ALA A 53 35.69 6.82 -5.19
CA ALA A 53 35.33 5.52 -4.62
C ALA A 53 34.21 5.61 -3.55
N ILE A 54 33.98 6.80 -2.97
CA ILE A 54 33.00 6.99 -1.89
C ILE A 54 31.58 7.24 -2.42
N ASP A 55 31.38 7.60 -3.69
CA ASP A 55 30.06 7.98 -4.22
C ASP A 55 29.48 7.02 -5.26
N THR A 56 29.88 5.74 -5.20
CA THR A 56 29.20 4.66 -5.92
C THR A 56 28.29 3.88 -4.98
N HIS A 57 27.54 4.58 -4.13
CA HIS A 57 26.28 4.01 -3.70
C HIS A 57 25.34 4.11 -4.89
N THR A 58 25.17 2.98 -5.58
CA THR A 58 24.09 2.76 -6.54
C THR A 58 22.77 3.05 -5.81
N ILE A 59 22.35 4.31 -5.84
CA ILE A 59 20.98 4.68 -5.52
C ILE A 59 20.19 4.05 -6.67
N HIS A 60 19.57 2.91 -6.42
CA HIS A 60 18.45 2.48 -7.24
C HIS A 60 17.40 3.57 -7.08
N GLU A 61 17.45 4.53 -8.00
CA GLU A 61 16.43 5.53 -8.21
C GLU A 61 15.15 4.75 -8.49
N THR A 62 14.42 4.46 -7.42
CA THR A 62 13.15 3.79 -7.49
C THR A 62 12.25 4.86 -8.06
N THR A 63 12.08 4.88 -9.38
CA THR A 63 11.09 5.72 -10.03
C THR A 63 9.75 5.31 -9.43
N ILE A 64 9.28 6.06 -8.43
CA ILE A 64 7.92 5.98 -7.96
C ILE A 64 7.12 6.50 -9.13
N ILE A 65 6.68 5.60 -10.01
CA ILE A 65 5.69 5.90 -11.03
C ILE A 65 4.46 6.31 -10.22
N GLU A 66 4.24 7.61 -10.12
CA GLU A 66 3.03 8.19 -9.56
C GLU A 66 1.89 7.69 -10.44
N LYS A 67 1.28 6.57 -10.03
CA LYS A 67 0.13 6.02 -10.74
C LYS A 67 -0.97 7.04 -10.61
N GLU A 68 -1.31 7.69 -11.71
CA GLU A 68 -2.52 8.49 -11.81
C GLU A 68 -3.69 7.55 -11.48
N TYR A 69 -4.35 7.81 -10.35
CA TYR A 69 -5.53 7.06 -9.93
C TYR A 69 -6.70 7.51 -10.80
N VAL A 70 -6.88 6.84 -11.93
CA VAL A 70 -8.09 6.99 -12.73
C VAL A 70 -9.23 6.31 -11.99
N ASP A 71 -10.27 7.05 -11.63
CA ASP A 71 -11.50 6.48 -11.10
C ASP A 71 -12.18 5.65 -12.20
N THR A 72 -12.16 4.32 -12.05
CA THR A 72 -12.72 3.37 -13.02
C THR A 72 -14.13 2.90 -12.66
N HIS A 73 -14.75 3.42 -11.60
CA HIS A 73 -15.99 2.86 -11.07
C HIS A 73 -17.17 2.94 -12.06
N HIS A 74 -17.18 3.95 -12.92
CA HIS A 74 -18.18 4.07 -13.98
C HIS A 74 -18.01 2.98 -15.06
N VAL A 75 -16.77 2.67 -15.45
CA VAL A 75 -16.44 1.57 -16.38
C VAL A 75 -16.84 0.22 -15.79
N GLU A 76 -16.54 0.02 -14.50
CA GLU A 76 -16.91 -1.17 -13.76
C GLU A 76 -18.42 -1.45 -13.80
N ASN A 77 -19.22 -0.45 -13.41
CA ASN A 77 -20.67 -0.54 -13.41
C ASN A 77 -21.23 -0.76 -14.82
N PHE A 78 -20.64 -0.12 -15.84
CA PHE A 78 -21.04 -0.31 -17.24
C PHE A 78 -20.84 -1.76 -17.69
N VAL A 79 -19.69 -2.36 -17.37
CA VAL A 79 -19.40 -3.76 -17.69
C VAL A 79 -20.28 -4.74 -16.91
N GLU A 80 -20.56 -4.46 -15.63
CA GLU A 80 -21.49 -5.27 -14.84
C GLU A 80 -22.89 -5.29 -15.45
N ASN A 81 -23.41 -4.12 -15.82
CA ASN A 81 -24.74 -3.99 -16.42
C ASN A 81 -24.80 -4.66 -17.80
N PHE A 82 -23.76 -4.49 -18.62
CA PHE A 82 -23.60 -5.23 -19.86
C PHE A 82 -23.64 -6.74 -19.61
N ALA A 83 -22.85 -7.25 -18.66
CA ALA A 83 -22.77 -8.69 -18.38
C ALA A 83 -24.11 -9.26 -17.90
N LYS A 84 -24.85 -8.54 -17.07
CA LYS A 84 -26.20 -8.96 -16.64
C LYS A 84 -27.14 -9.18 -17.83
N VAL A 85 -27.07 -8.32 -18.85
CA VAL A 85 -27.86 -8.48 -20.09
C VAL A 85 -27.28 -9.58 -20.98
N TYR A 86 -25.96 -9.57 -21.20
CA TYR A 86 -25.29 -10.47 -22.13
C TYR A 86 -25.43 -11.94 -21.72
N TYR A 87 -25.31 -12.24 -20.43
CA TYR A 87 -25.34 -13.61 -19.90
C TYR A 87 -26.70 -14.04 -19.32
N SER A 88 -27.78 -13.26 -19.49
CA SER A 88 -29.12 -13.63 -19.02
C SER A 88 -30.13 -13.69 -20.15
N TRP A 89 -30.88 -14.78 -20.23
CA TRP A 89 -31.99 -14.95 -21.17
C TRP A 89 -32.94 -16.04 -20.68
N GLU A 90 -34.23 -15.88 -20.99
CA GLU A 90 -35.26 -16.90 -20.77
C GLU A 90 -35.56 -17.67 -22.06
N GLN A 91 -36.22 -18.82 -21.91
CA GLN A 91 -36.64 -19.68 -23.03
C GLN A 91 -37.88 -19.12 -23.75
N SER A 92 -37.79 -17.90 -24.27
CA SER A 92 -38.83 -17.31 -25.11
C SER A 92 -38.25 -16.34 -26.13
N ASP A 93 -38.82 -16.33 -27.34
CA ASP A 93 -38.41 -15.41 -28.41
C ASP A 93 -38.42 -13.96 -27.94
N LYS A 94 -39.45 -13.57 -27.19
CA LYS A 94 -39.56 -12.24 -26.61
C LYS A 94 -38.38 -11.91 -25.68
N SER A 95 -37.93 -12.86 -24.85
CA SER A 95 -36.78 -12.62 -23.98
C SER A 95 -35.48 -12.47 -24.77
N ILE A 96 -35.30 -13.26 -25.82
CA ILE A 96 -34.10 -13.22 -26.67
C ILE A 96 -34.08 -11.92 -27.48
N ASP A 97 -35.22 -11.51 -28.04
CA ASP A 97 -35.34 -10.27 -28.80
C ASP A 97 -35.15 -9.04 -27.88
N ASN A 98 -35.73 -9.05 -26.68
CA ASN A 98 -35.52 -7.98 -25.68
C ASN A 98 -34.06 -7.88 -25.24
N ARG A 99 -33.37 -9.01 -25.09
CA ARG A 99 -31.94 -9.04 -24.80
C ARG A 99 -31.16 -8.37 -25.93
N MET A 100 -31.45 -8.71 -27.18
CA MET A 100 -30.77 -8.11 -28.33
C MET A 100 -31.00 -6.59 -28.41
N GLU A 101 -32.21 -6.12 -28.14
CA GLU A 101 -32.51 -4.68 -28.09
C GLU A 101 -31.74 -4.00 -26.95
N SER A 102 -31.67 -4.63 -25.77
CA SER A 102 -30.95 -4.09 -24.62
C SER A 102 -29.44 -4.02 -24.85
N LEU A 103 -28.87 -4.96 -25.61
CA LEU A 103 -27.44 -4.99 -25.94
C LEU A 103 -27.00 -3.82 -26.84
N LYS A 104 -27.92 -3.21 -27.61
CA LYS A 104 -27.61 -2.02 -28.43
C LYS A 104 -27.12 -0.84 -27.61
N GLY A 105 -27.52 -0.75 -26.35
CA GLY A 105 -27.04 0.29 -25.42
C GLY A 105 -25.57 0.14 -25.01
N TYR A 106 -24.92 -0.98 -25.36
CA TYR A 106 -23.55 -1.29 -24.94
C TYR A 106 -22.61 -1.54 -26.11
N LEU A 107 -23.12 -2.06 -27.24
CA LEU A 107 -22.31 -2.58 -28.34
C LEU A 107 -22.24 -1.59 -29.52
N THR A 108 -21.07 -1.49 -30.17
CA THR A 108 -20.98 -0.86 -31.51
C THR A 108 -21.82 -1.61 -32.54
N ASP A 109 -22.17 -0.97 -33.65
CA ASP A 109 -22.94 -1.59 -34.74
C ASP A 109 -22.28 -2.88 -35.28
N GLU A 110 -20.95 -2.89 -35.37
CA GLU A 110 -20.18 -4.07 -35.75
C GLU A 110 -20.35 -5.21 -34.74
N LEU A 111 -20.23 -4.92 -33.44
CA LEU A 111 -20.45 -5.93 -32.42
C LEU A 111 -21.91 -6.37 -32.36
N GLN A 112 -22.88 -5.49 -32.60
CA GLN A 112 -24.29 -5.89 -32.69
C GLN A 112 -24.49 -6.92 -33.81
N ALA A 113 -23.92 -6.68 -34.99
CA ALA A 113 -24.00 -7.62 -36.11
C ALA A 113 -23.38 -8.99 -35.79
N LEU A 114 -22.27 -9.01 -35.03
CA LEU A 114 -21.65 -10.26 -34.57
C LEU A 114 -22.48 -11.02 -33.51
N ASN A 115 -23.42 -10.35 -32.85
CA ASN A 115 -24.15 -10.92 -31.71
C ASN A 115 -25.58 -11.40 -32.01
N VAL A 116 -26.11 -11.17 -33.22
CA VAL A 116 -27.52 -11.40 -33.61
C VAL A 116 -28.02 -12.83 -33.28
N ASP A 117 -27.19 -13.87 -33.45
CA ASP A 117 -27.58 -15.27 -33.28
C ASP A 117 -26.77 -16.01 -32.19
N THR A 118 -26.24 -15.27 -31.21
CA THR A 118 -25.46 -15.85 -30.10
C THR A 118 -26.27 -16.74 -29.17
N VAL A 119 -27.57 -16.46 -29.02
CA VAL A 119 -28.51 -17.28 -28.27
C VAL A 119 -29.51 -17.89 -29.26
N ARG A 120 -29.41 -19.21 -29.44
CA ARG A 120 -30.23 -19.95 -30.39
C ARG A 120 -31.65 -20.18 -29.85
N LYS A 121 -32.65 -19.75 -30.61
CA LYS A 121 -34.09 -19.92 -30.28
C LYS A 121 -34.54 -21.39 -30.24
N ASP A 122 -33.84 -22.27 -30.95
CA ASP A 122 -34.15 -23.70 -31.00
C ASP A 122 -33.53 -24.53 -29.87
N ILE A 123 -32.71 -23.92 -29.00
CA ILE A 123 -32.10 -24.58 -27.85
C ILE A 123 -32.85 -24.15 -26.57
N PRO A 124 -33.52 -25.07 -25.84
CA PRO A 124 -34.38 -24.76 -24.71
C PRO A 124 -33.59 -24.53 -23.41
N VAL A 125 -32.62 -23.61 -23.45
CA VAL A 125 -31.75 -23.28 -22.31
C VAL A 125 -32.04 -21.85 -21.87
N SER A 126 -32.20 -21.64 -20.56
CA SER A 126 -32.18 -20.31 -19.96
C SER A 126 -30.92 -20.11 -19.13
N SER A 127 -30.55 -18.85 -18.95
CA SER A 127 -29.41 -18.44 -18.14
C SER A 127 -29.80 -17.24 -17.28
N SER A 128 -29.38 -17.25 -16.02
CA SER A 128 -29.52 -16.11 -15.13
C SER A 128 -28.21 -15.84 -14.40
N VAL A 129 -27.77 -14.57 -14.41
CA VAL A 129 -26.60 -14.15 -13.64
C VAL A 129 -26.94 -14.13 -12.14
N ARG A 130 -26.13 -14.83 -11.33
CA ARG A 130 -26.27 -14.92 -9.86
C ARG A 130 -25.17 -14.19 -9.11
N GLY A 131 -24.01 -14.04 -9.74
CA GLY A 131 -22.84 -13.40 -9.17
C GLY A 131 -22.04 -12.73 -10.28
N PHE A 132 -21.41 -11.61 -9.93
CA PHE A 132 -20.54 -10.86 -10.81
C PHE A 132 -19.39 -10.29 -9.98
N GLN A 133 -18.17 -10.35 -10.50
CA GLN A 133 -16.98 -9.84 -9.84
C GLN A 133 -16.04 -9.25 -10.87
N ILE A 134 -15.57 -8.03 -10.61
CA ILE A 134 -14.49 -7.41 -11.37
C ILE A 134 -13.16 -7.74 -10.70
N TRP A 135 -12.19 -8.13 -11.50
CA TRP A 135 -10.85 -8.48 -11.05
C TRP A 135 -9.85 -7.37 -11.33
N THR A 136 -9.87 -6.81 -12.54
CA THR A 136 -8.98 -5.73 -12.95
C THR A 136 -9.66 -4.81 -13.94
N VAL A 137 -9.30 -3.53 -13.89
CA VAL A 137 -9.57 -2.53 -14.92
C VAL A 137 -8.23 -1.90 -15.27
N GLU A 138 -7.79 -2.10 -16.50
CA GLU A 138 -6.48 -1.67 -16.98
C GLU A 138 -6.65 -0.71 -18.16
N PRO A 139 -6.20 0.55 -18.07
CA PRO A 139 -6.20 1.44 -19.22
C PRO A 139 -5.20 0.93 -20.26
N THR A 140 -5.63 0.86 -21.52
CA THR A 140 -4.80 0.38 -22.64
C THR A 140 -4.21 1.50 -23.50
N GLY A 141 -4.59 2.76 -23.23
CA GLY A 141 -4.33 3.90 -24.09
C GLY A 141 -5.60 4.31 -24.85
N ASP A 142 -5.61 5.52 -25.41
CA ASP A 142 -6.71 6.02 -26.26
C ASP A 142 -8.10 6.00 -25.60
N ASN A 143 -8.18 6.25 -24.29
CA ASN A 143 -9.39 6.16 -23.47
C ASN A 143 -10.08 4.77 -23.49
N GLU A 144 -9.32 3.72 -23.78
CA GLU A 144 -9.80 2.35 -23.69
C GLU A 144 -9.36 1.68 -22.39
N PHE A 145 -10.20 0.77 -21.91
CA PHE A 145 -10.00 -0.01 -20.70
C PHE A 145 -10.26 -1.49 -20.99
N ASN A 146 -9.30 -2.33 -20.63
CA ASN A 146 -9.51 -3.76 -20.52
C ASN A 146 -10.05 -4.10 -19.14
N VAL A 147 -11.22 -4.71 -19.10
CA VAL A 147 -11.88 -5.13 -17.86
C VAL A 147 -11.88 -6.65 -17.79
N THR A 148 -11.23 -7.20 -16.77
CA THR A 148 -11.29 -8.63 -16.44
C THR A 148 -12.36 -8.86 -15.39
N TYR A 149 -13.33 -9.72 -15.66
CA TYR A 149 -14.44 -10.01 -14.75
C TYR A 149 -14.80 -11.50 -14.77
N SER A 150 -15.52 -11.96 -13.75
CA SER A 150 -16.14 -13.28 -13.70
C SER A 150 -17.63 -13.20 -13.45
N VAL A 151 -18.35 -14.18 -13.99
CA VAL A 151 -19.81 -14.30 -13.90
C VAL A 151 -20.16 -15.69 -13.39
N ASP A 152 -21.09 -15.74 -12.43
CA ASP A 152 -21.78 -16.96 -12.02
C ASP A 152 -23.13 -17.01 -12.72
N GLN A 153 -23.33 -18.03 -13.56
CA GLN A 153 -24.57 -18.25 -14.28
C GLN A 153 -25.27 -19.48 -13.73
N LEU A 154 -26.56 -19.36 -13.44
CA LEU A 154 -27.44 -20.51 -13.27
C LEU A 154 -28.04 -20.83 -14.63
N ILE A 155 -27.62 -21.95 -15.20
CA ILE A 155 -28.10 -22.47 -16.48
C ILE A 155 -29.18 -23.53 -16.21
N THR A 156 -30.32 -23.39 -16.86
CA THR A 156 -31.43 -24.33 -16.78
C THR A 156 -31.72 -24.93 -18.15
N GLU A 157 -31.80 -26.25 -18.22
CA GLU A 157 -32.15 -27.01 -19.43
C GLU A 157 -33.21 -28.06 -19.05
N GLY A 158 -34.48 -27.78 -19.35
CA GLY A 158 -35.61 -28.56 -18.85
C GLY A 158 -35.66 -28.54 -17.32
N GLU A 159 -35.62 -29.72 -16.69
CA GLU A 159 -35.60 -29.86 -15.22
C GLU A 159 -34.19 -29.75 -14.62
N ASN A 160 -33.14 -29.80 -15.45
CA ASN A 160 -31.76 -29.78 -14.99
C ASN A 160 -31.30 -28.34 -14.76
N THR A 161 -30.64 -28.12 -13.63
CA THR A 161 -29.99 -26.83 -13.32
C THR A 161 -28.52 -27.07 -13.01
N LYS A 162 -27.66 -26.16 -13.50
CA LYS A 162 -26.22 -26.17 -13.19
C LYS A 162 -25.71 -24.75 -13.01
N THR A 163 -24.78 -24.59 -12.08
CA THR A 163 -24.03 -23.32 -11.93
C THR A 163 -22.75 -23.39 -12.75
N VAL A 164 -22.50 -22.37 -13.55
CA VAL A 164 -21.28 -22.20 -14.34
C VAL A 164 -20.58 -20.93 -13.87
N HIS A 165 -19.31 -21.06 -13.49
CA HIS A 165 -18.44 -19.93 -13.14
C HIS A 165 -17.42 -19.74 -14.26
N SER A 166 -17.33 -18.54 -14.84
CA SER A 166 -16.44 -18.25 -15.96
C SER A 166 -15.88 -16.83 -15.88
N ALA A 167 -14.67 -16.62 -16.40
CA ALA A 167 -14.02 -15.32 -16.47
C ALA A 167 -13.79 -14.87 -17.91
N TYR A 168 -13.86 -13.55 -18.12
CA TYR A 168 -13.74 -12.93 -19.43
C TYR A 168 -12.94 -11.63 -19.34
N ILE A 169 -12.41 -11.21 -20.48
CA ILE A 169 -11.84 -9.88 -20.71
C ILE A 169 -12.68 -9.18 -21.77
N VAL A 170 -13.04 -7.92 -21.51
CA VAL A 170 -13.76 -7.05 -22.44
C VAL A 170 -13.05 -5.71 -22.56
N SER A 171 -13.19 -5.05 -23.71
CA SER A 171 -12.59 -3.74 -23.95
C SER A 171 -13.69 -2.68 -24.07
N VAL A 172 -13.57 -1.61 -23.29
CA VAL A 172 -14.52 -0.49 -23.22
C VAL A 172 -13.80 0.79 -23.60
N TYR A 173 -14.38 1.55 -24.52
CA TYR A 173 -13.94 2.91 -24.85
C TYR A 173 -14.79 3.92 -24.07
N VAL A 174 -14.15 4.97 -23.56
CA VAL A 174 -14.79 6.08 -22.85
C VAL A 174 -14.54 7.39 -23.61
N ASP A 175 -15.60 8.08 -24.02
CA ASP A 175 -15.47 9.36 -24.72
C ASP A 175 -15.19 10.52 -23.75
N GLY A 176 -14.88 11.71 -24.29
CA GLY A 176 -14.59 12.91 -23.48
C GLY A 176 -15.78 13.44 -22.66
N SER A 177 -16.99 12.92 -22.87
CA SER A 177 -18.19 13.24 -22.09
C SER A 177 -18.53 12.16 -21.05
N GLY A 178 -17.74 11.08 -20.98
CA GLY A 178 -17.95 9.94 -20.09
C GLY A 178 -18.94 8.90 -20.63
N ASN A 179 -19.35 8.97 -21.90
CA ASN A 179 -20.15 7.91 -22.51
C ASN A 179 -19.26 6.71 -22.83
N MET A 180 -19.84 5.52 -22.76
CA MET A 180 -19.10 4.26 -22.85
C MET A 180 -19.67 3.36 -23.93
N VAL A 181 -18.78 2.61 -24.59
CA VAL A 181 -19.16 1.58 -25.56
C VAL A 181 -18.17 0.43 -25.52
N LEU A 182 -18.65 -0.80 -25.67
CA LEU A 182 -17.80 -1.97 -25.86
C LEU A 182 -17.24 -1.94 -27.28
N VAL A 183 -15.92 -1.98 -27.39
CA VAL A 183 -15.21 -2.05 -28.69
C VAL A 183 -14.76 -3.46 -29.03
N LYS A 184 -14.88 -4.41 -28.07
CA LYS A 184 -14.58 -5.83 -28.28
C LYS A 184 -15.52 -6.73 -27.48
N ASN A 185 -15.94 -7.85 -28.07
CA ASN A 185 -16.72 -8.87 -27.38
C ASN A 185 -15.92 -9.56 -26.25
N PRO A 186 -16.61 -10.11 -25.22
CA PRO A 186 -15.97 -10.86 -24.15
C PRO A 186 -15.11 -12.02 -24.67
N THR A 187 -13.84 -12.05 -24.25
CA THR A 187 -12.90 -13.14 -24.55
C THR A 187 -12.68 -13.98 -23.28
N ILE A 188 -12.88 -15.30 -23.35
CA ILE A 188 -12.70 -16.21 -22.20
C ILE A 188 -11.26 -16.11 -21.67
N THR A 189 -11.11 -16.07 -20.35
CA THR A 189 -9.81 -16.09 -19.67
C THR A 189 -9.86 -16.98 -18.42
N ASN A 190 -8.71 -17.10 -17.75
CA ASN A 190 -8.60 -17.81 -16.49
C ASN A 190 -9.12 -16.96 -15.33
N ILE A 191 -9.80 -17.60 -14.38
CA ILE A 191 -10.21 -16.96 -13.12
C ILE A 191 -8.96 -16.72 -12.25
N PRO A 192 -8.73 -15.49 -11.76
CA PRO A 192 -7.65 -15.20 -10.82
C PRO A 192 -7.68 -16.12 -9.60
N LYS A 193 -6.50 -16.56 -9.16
CA LYS A 193 -6.35 -17.55 -8.08
C LYS A 193 -5.69 -16.93 -6.86
N LYS A 194 -6.05 -17.48 -5.70
CA LYS A 194 -5.38 -17.17 -4.43
C LYS A 194 -3.87 -17.38 -4.56
N SER A 195 -3.10 -16.37 -4.14
CA SER A 195 -1.64 -16.44 -4.09
C SER A 195 -1.18 -17.50 -3.07
N SER A 196 -0.07 -18.18 -3.37
CA SER A 196 0.61 -19.09 -2.44
C SER A 196 1.52 -18.36 -1.46
N TYR A 197 1.52 -17.02 -1.46
CA TYR A 197 2.32 -16.21 -0.55
C TYR A 197 2.07 -16.58 0.92
N LYS A 198 3.15 -16.77 1.67
CA LYS A 198 3.13 -16.97 3.11
C LYS A 198 4.03 -15.89 3.73
N PRO A 199 3.50 -15.02 4.61
CA PRO A 199 4.34 -14.07 5.32
C PRO A 199 5.33 -14.81 6.22
N LYS A 200 6.47 -14.17 6.51
CA LYS A 200 7.42 -14.71 7.48
C LYS A 200 6.76 -14.77 8.86
N ALA A 201 6.92 -15.89 9.56
CA ALA A 201 6.45 -16.01 10.93
C ALA A 201 7.17 -15.00 11.82
N ILE A 202 6.42 -14.32 12.68
CA ILE A 202 6.98 -13.55 13.79
C ILE A 202 7.38 -14.59 14.84
N GLU A 203 8.63 -14.54 15.27
CA GLU A 203 9.16 -15.44 16.30
C GLU A 203 9.45 -14.63 17.56
N SER A 204 9.28 -15.27 18.72
CA SER A 204 9.68 -14.66 20.00
C SER A 204 11.20 -14.65 20.09
N GLU A 205 11.76 -13.47 20.32
CA GLU A 205 13.21 -13.31 20.54
C GLU A 205 13.61 -13.64 21.98
N GLY A 206 12.64 -13.96 22.86
CA GLY A 206 12.91 -14.25 24.28
C GLY A 206 13.44 -13.05 25.08
N THR A 207 13.21 -11.83 24.58
CA THR A 207 13.75 -10.58 25.17
C THR A 207 12.94 -10.06 26.36
N VAL A 208 11.78 -10.67 26.63
CA VAL A 208 10.91 -10.34 27.77
C VAL A 208 10.87 -11.54 28.70
N ASP A 209 11.15 -11.32 29.99
CA ASP A 209 11.14 -12.37 30.99
C ASP A 209 9.71 -12.87 31.31
N SER A 210 9.60 -14.03 31.96
CA SER A 210 8.32 -14.67 32.25
C SER A 210 7.45 -13.88 33.24
N ILE A 211 8.04 -13.15 34.18
CA ILE A 211 7.29 -12.34 35.15
C ILE A 211 6.61 -11.20 34.41
N THR A 212 7.38 -10.44 33.63
CA THR A 212 6.84 -9.37 32.79
C THR A 212 5.80 -9.87 31.79
N THR A 213 6.04 -11.03 31.17
CA THR A 213 5.08 -11.66 30.24
C THR A 213 3.75 -11.97 30.92
N ASN A 214 3.77 -12.51 32.14
CA ASN A 214 2.57 -12.80 32.89
C ASN A 214 1.80 -11.54 33.28
N GLU A 215 2.49 -10.52 33.78
CA GLU A 215 1.88 -9.22 34.10
C GLU A 215 1.17 -8.61 32.88
N ILE A 216 1.81 -8.67 31.71
CA ILE A 216 1.23 -8.14 30.48
C ILE A 216 0.01 -8.97 30.05
N ASN A 217 0.08 -10.30 30.13
CA ASN A 217 -1.05 -11.16 29.80
C ASN A 217 -2.26 -10.89 30.71
N GLU A 218 -2.05 -10.68 32.00
CA GLU A 218 -3.13 -10.31 32.94
C GLU A 218 -3.73 -8.95 32.61
N PHE A 219 -2.87 -7.97 32.32
CA PHE A 219 -3.29 -6.65 31.87
C PHE A 219 -4.14 -6.72 30.58
N LEU A 220 -3.64 -7.40 29.54
CA LEU A 220 -4.32 -7.53 28.26
C LEU A 220 -5.62 -8.33 28.40
N THR A 221 -5.64 -9.39 29.21
CA THR A 221 -6.86 -10.16 29.47
C THR A 221 -7.94 -9.30 30.12
N THR A 222 -7.55 -8.47 31.09
CA THR A 222 -8.46 -7.54 31.75
C THR A 222 -8.97 -6.48 30.79
N PHE A 223 -8.05 -5.87 30.04
CA PHE A 223 -8.37 -4.87 29.03
C PHE A 223 -9.33 -5.43 27.97
N PHE A 224 -9.02 -6.57 27.37
CA PHE A 224 -9.82 -7.14 26.28
C PHE A 224 -11.18 -7.70 26.74
N LYS A 225 -11.38 -8.00 28.02
CA LYS A 225 -12.72 -8.24 28.58
C LYS A 225 -13.59 -6.98 28.61
N LEU A 226 -12.98 -5.83 28.89
CA LEU A 226 -13.65 -4.53 28.97
C LEU A 226 -13.83 -3.89 27.58
N TYR A 227 -12.83 -4.01 26.71
CA TYR A 227 -12.67 -3.24 25.48
C TYR A 227 -13.90 -3.21 24.56
N PRO A 228 -14.63 -4.33 24.30
CA PRO A 228 -15.75 -4.30 23.37
C PRO A 228 -16.88 -3.33 23.74
N THR A 229 -17.08 -3.09 25.04
CA THR A 229 -18.16 -2.25 25.58
C THR A 229 -17.64 -1.02 26.32
N ALA A 230 -16.32 -0.80 26.33
CA ALA A 230 -15.68 0.30 27.02
C ALA A 230 -16.09 1.66 26.45
N THR A 231 -16.44 2.58 27.33
CA THR A 231 -16.61 3.99 27.00
C THR A 231 -15.25 4.67 26.80
N GLU A 232 -15.23 5.81 26.11
CA GLU A 232 -14.02 6.62 25.93
C GLU A 232 -13.32 6.93 27.28
N LYS A 233 -14.10 7.26 28.31
CA LYS A 233 -13.59 7.51 29.66
C LYS A 233 -12.89 6.29 30.25
N GLU A 234 -13.48 5.10 30.11
CA GLU A 234 -12.89 3.86 30.60
C GLU A 234 -11.62 3.50 29.81
N LEU A 235 -11.59 3.75 28.50
CA LEU A 235 -10.41 3.50 27.67
C LEU A 235 -9.20 4.34 28.10
N THR A 236 -9.37 5.58 28.55
CA THR A 236 -8.23 6.43 28.96
C THR A 236 -7.38 5.86 30.10
N TYR A 237 -7.92 4.92 30.88
CA TYR A 237 -7.18 4.21 31.93
C TYR A 237 -6.20 3.18 31.37
N TYR A 238 -6.51 2.58 30.22
CA TYR A 238 -5.75 1.48 29.61
C TYR A 238 -4.99 1.89 28.35
N VAL A 239 -5.49 2.90 27.64
CA VAL A 239 -5.06 3.31 26.31
C VAL A 239 -4.71 4.78 26.30
N SER A 240 -3.56 5.12 25.71
CA SER A 240 -3.10 6.50 25.54
C SER A 240 -3.52 7.05 24.18
N ASN A 241 -3.76 8.36 24.09
CA ASN A 241 -3.95 9.08 22.83
C ASN A 241 -5.02 8.51 21.88
N HIS A 242 -6.03 7.79 22.40
CA HIS A 242 -7.10 7.17 21.60
C HIS A 242 -6.59 6.26 20.47
N VAL A 243 -5.47 5.57 20.68
CA VAL A 243 -4.90 4.67 19.66
C VAL A 243 -5.80 3.48 19.33
N LEU A 244 -6.71 3.13 20.24
CA LEU A 244 -7.76 2.14 20.02
C LEU A 244 -9.14 2.82 20.05
N PRO A 245 -9.97 2.67 19.00
CA PRO A 245 -11.30 3.25 18.95
C PRO A 245 -12.29 2.49 19.84
N MET A 246 -13.39 3.14 20.22
CA MET A 246 -14.52 2.44 20.83
C MET A 246 -15.14 1.47 19.81
N ILE A 247 -15.48 0.25 20.27
CA ILE A 247 -16.11 -0.77 19.43
C ILE A 247 -17.64 -0.74 19.58
N ASN A 248 -18.15 -0.64 20.82
CA ASN A 248 -19.58 -0.68 21.14
C ASN A 248 -20.29 -1.92 20.59
N LYS A 249 -19.71 -3.11 20.86
CA LYS A 249 -20.29 -4.41 20.47
C LYS A 249 -20.39 -5.34 21.66
N GLU A 250 -21.43 -6.16 21.67
CA GLU A 250 -21.66 -7.19 22.69
C GLU A 250 -20.78 -8.43 22.43
N TYR A 251 -19.46 -8.25 22.49
CA TYR A 251 -18.50 -9.34 22.36
C TYR A 251 -18.08 -9.84 23.74
N VAL A 252 -18.08 -11.16 23.89
CA VAL A 252 -17.59 -11.82 25.11
C VAL A 252 -16.18 -12.32 24.85
N PHE A 253 -15.22 -11.83 25.63
CA PHE A 253 -13.82 -12.28 25.56
C PHE A 253 -13.71 -13.77 25.85
N GLU A 254 -13.01 -14.51 24.99
CA GLU A 254 -12.70 -15.93 25.18
C GLU A 254 -11.25 -16.13 25.61
N GLU A 255 -10.28 -15.73 24.78
CA GLU A 255 -8.85 -15.96 25.07
C GLU A 255 -7.91 -15.02 24.29
N LEU A 256 -6.67 -14.93 24.79
CA LEU A 256 -5.52 -14.44 24.04
C LEU A 256 -4.84 -15.64 23.36
N VAL A 257 -4.58 -15.53 22.06
CA VAL A 257 -4.05 -16.59 21.21
C VAL A 257 -2.64 -16.21 20.76
N ASN A 258 -1.68 -17.07 21.10
CA ASN A 258 -0.27 -17.00 20.70
C ASN A 258 0.34 -15.59 20.82
N PRO A 259 0.30 -14.95 22.00
CA PRO A 259 0.94 -13.65 22.17
C PRO A 259 2.46 -13.79 22.03
N ILE A 260 3.07 -12.87 21.29
CA ILE A 260 4.51 -12.78 21.07
C ILE A 260 4.98 -11.41 21.58
N PHE A 261 5.99 -11.43 22.45
CA PHE A 261 6.50 -10.25 23.14
C PHE A 261 7.92 -9.94 22.69
N THR A 262 8.16 -8.69 22.31
CA THR A 262 9.48 -8.19 21.96
C THR A 262 9.79 -6.93 22.75
N ARG A 263 10.87 -6.96 23.54
CA ARG A 263 11.39 -5.77 24.22
C ARG A 263 12.05 -4.85 23.21
N LYS A 264 11.66 -3.57 23.21
CA LYS A 264 12.37 -2.51 22.51
C LYS A 264 12.53 -1.32 23.44
N ASP A 265 13.76 -1.07 23.87
CA ASP A 265 14.06 -0.05 24.89
C ASP A 265 13.18 -0.25 26.14
N ASN A 266 12.40 0.75 26.54
CA ASN A 266 11.49 0.67 27.69
C ASN A 266 10.08 0.15 27.33
N GLN A 267 9.84 -0.19 26.06
CA GLN A 267 8.54 -0.65 25.55
C GLN A 267 8.51 -2.17 25.37
N VAL A 268 7.29 -2.74 25.36
CA VAL A 268 7.03 -4.09 24.83
C VAL A 268 6.14 -3.98 23.62
N ILE A 269 6.60 -4.53 22.50
CA ILE A 269 5.76 -4.77 21.34
C ILE A 269 5.09 -6.14 21.54
N VAL A 270 3.77 -6.17 21.43
CA VAL A 270 2.95 -7.37 21.61
C VAL A 270 2.20 -7.66 20.32
N ASN A 271 2.51 -8.80 19.70
CA ASN A 271 1.70 -9.34 18.62
C ASN A 271 0.77 -10.40 19.21
N VAL A 272 -0.53 -10.18 19.17
CA VAL A 272 -1.51 -11.07 19.81
C VAL A 272 -2.78 -11.18 18.99
N ALA A 273 -3.36 -12.37 18.94
CA ALA A 273 -4.72 -12.57 18.46
C ALA A 273 -5.67 -12.68 19.66
N VAL A 274 -6.83 -12.04 19.58
CA VAL A 274 -7.87 -12.09 20.63
C VAL A 274 -9.10 -12.74 20.04
N LYS A 275 -9.65 -13.73 20.76
CA LYS A 275 -10.91 -14.37 20.41
C LYS A 275 -12.05 -13.77 21.20
N TYR A 276 -13.12 -13.49 20.49
CA TYR A 276 -14.38 -13.01 21.00
C TYR A 276 -15.52 -13.89 20.51
N LEU A 277 -16.48 -14.21 21.39
CA LEU A 277 -17.78 -14.71 20.97
C LEU A 277 -18.69 -13.52 20.67
N ASP A 278 -19.10 -13.39 19.41
CA ASP A 278 -20.12 -12.43 19.01
C ASP A 278 -21.50 -12.90 19.51
N GLN A 279 -22.13 -12.15 20.40
CA GLN A 279 -23.45 -12.50 20.93
C GLN A 279 -24.58 -12.37 19.91
N GLU A 280 -24.40 -11.61 18.83
CA GLU A 280 -25.41 -11.45 17.79
C GLU A 280 -25.36 -12.62 16.80
N THR A 281 -24.20 -12.85 16.18
CA THR A 281 -24.03 -13.87 15.14
C THR A 281 -23.72 -15.26 15.68
N LYS A 282 -23.37 -15.37 16.97
CA LYS A 282 -22.86 -16.59 17.64
C LYS A 282 -21.57 -17.15 17.03
N ALA A 283 -20.89 -16.36 16.18
CA ALA A 283 -19.60 -16.72 15.61
C ALA A 283 -18.44 -16.28 16.53
N THR A 284 -17.37 -17.06 16.55
CA THR A 284 -16.10 -16.62 17.12
C THR A 284 -15.43 -15.63 16.16
N GLN A 285 -15.26 -14.39 16.60
CA GLN A 285 -14.50 -13.35 15.92
C GLN A 285 -13.06 -13.35 16.42
N ILE A 286 -12.09 -13.41 15.50
CA ILE A 286 -10.66 -13.29 15.82
C ILE A 286 -10.18 -11.92 15.37
N SER A 287 -9.57 -11.17 16.29
CA SER A 287 -8.95 -9.87 15.99
C SER A 287 -7.46 -9.93 16.31
N GLN A 288 -6.61 -9.50 15.38
CA GLN A 288 -5.16 -9.48 15.57
C GLN A 288 -4.70 -8.06 15.86
N PHE A 289 -3.82 -7.90 16.84
CA PHE A 289 -3.26 -6.63 17.28
C PHE A 289 -1.74 -6.68 17.32
N GLU A 290 -1.12 -5.61 16.85
CA GLU A 290 0.26 -5.25 17.18
C GLU A 290 0.16 -4.04 18.13
N LEU A 291 0.46 -4.26 19.40
CA LEU A 291 0.35 -3.24 20.45
C LEU A 291 1.75 -2.83 20.92
N ILE A 292 1.92 -1.57 21.29
CA ILE A 292 3.07 -1.11 22.05
C ILE A 292 2.63 -0.78 23.46
N LEU A 293 3.28 -1.40 24.43
CA LEU A 293 3.02 -1.23 25.85
C LEU A 293 4.15 -0.50 26.55
N GLU A 294 3.78 0.42 27.43
CA GLU A 294 4.69 1.08 28.37
C GLU A 294 4.28 0.80 29.80
N LYS A 295 5.26 0.54 30.66
CA LYS A 295 5.05 0.44 32.11
C LYS A 295 5.38 1.79 32.75
N GLN A 296 4.36 2.46 33.26
CA GLN A 296 4.50 3.58 34.19
C GLN A 296 4.22 3.03 35.60
N ASP A 297 3.15 3.49 36.26
CA ASP A 297 2.63 2.85 37.48
C ASP A 297 1.87 1.56 37.16
N ASN A 298 1.15 1.55 36.03
CA ASN A 298 0.49 0.39 35.43
C ASN A 298 0.87 0.28 33.95
N TRP A 299 0.61 -0.88 33.35
CA TRP A 299 0.73 -1.05 31.91
C TRP A 299 -0.29 -0.19 31.17
N LYS A 300 0.13 0.42 30.07
CA LYS A 300 -0.74 1.14 29.13
C LYS A 300 -0.40 0.81 27.69
N ILE A 301 -1.43 0.76 26.85
CA ILE A 301 -1.31 0.67 25.40
C ILE A 301 -1.04 2.08 24.87
N VAL A 302 0.08 2.28 24.20
CA VAL A 302 0.50 3.58 23.66
C VAL A 302 0.48 3.65 22.13
N LYS A 303 0.38 2.50 21.46
CA LYS A 303 0.19 2.38 20.02
C LYS A 303 -0.45 1.03 19.69
#